data_AF-A0A2V8A6Z1-F1
#
_entry.id   AF-A0A2V8A6Z1-F1
#
_cell.length_a   1.000
_cell.length_b   1.000
_cell.length_c   1.000
_cell.angle_alpha   90.00
_cell.angle_beta   90.00
_cell.angle_gamma   90.00
#
_symmetry.space_group_name_H-M   'P 1'
#
loop_
_entity.id
_entity.type
_entity.pdbx_description
1 polymer ?
#
loop_
_entity_poly.entity_id
_entity_poly.type
_entity_poly.pdbx_seq_one_letter_code
_entity_poly.pdbx_strand_id
1 'polypeptide(L)'
;MKTKLLMIAAAILLALPSVARAQSLAGLWDATVVVNDVEVPFRMEIAGSGAGVKGSFFNGDEKVTSTTGQFTNGALVLSFDEYETKLEATLKDGTLDGQYSRSTRGAPYPFHARRFVVTAPTDAKVPSIAGLWNIQTKSSKGESAWHLIVRQSGSEVSAAILRVDGDTGTL
;
A
#
# COMPACT_ATOMS: atom_id res chain seq x y z
N MET A 1 70.17 -22.67 28.86
CA MET A 1 69.31 -21.48 29.07
C MET A 1 68.30 -21.43 27.93
N LYS A 2 67.02 -21.25 28.28
CA LYS A 2 65.86 -21.35 27.38
C LYS A 2 65.59 -19.99 26.73
N THR A 3 65.47 -19.91 25.39
CA THR A 3 64.94 -18.70 24.73
C THR A 3 63.87 -19.09 23.73
N LYS A 4 62.71 -18.44 23.87
CA LYS A 4 61.39 -18.85 23.40
C LYS A 4 61.20 -18.53 21.92
N LEU A 5 60.67 -19.49 21.16
CA LEU A 5 60.17 -19.29 19.80
C LEU A 5 58.80 -18.60 19.88
N LEU A 6 58.71 -17.34 19.43
CA LEU A 6 57.44 -16.61 19.35
C LEU A 6 56.70 -17.06 18.08
N MET A 7 55.64 -17.85 18.22
CA MET A 7 54.72 -18.10 17.11
C MET A 7 53.72 -16.94 17.00
N ILE A 8 53.79 -16.18 15.92
CA ILE A 8 52.76 -15.21 15.55
C ILE A 8 51.68 -15.98 14.79
N ALA A 9 50.57 -16.29 15.46
CA ALA A 9 49.39 -16.84 14.82
C ALA A 9 48.65 -15.70 14.09
N ALA A 10 48.73 -15.68 12.76
CA ALA A 10 47.93 -14.78 11.94
C ALA A 10 46.48 -15.27 11.93
N ALA A 11 45.61 -14.61 12.68
CA ALA A 11 44.17 -14.84 12.63
C ALA A 11 43.60 -14.22 11.35
N ILE A 12 43.35 -15.05 10.33
CA ILE A 12 42.60 -14.65 9.13
C ILE A 12 41.14 -14.51 9.56
N LEU A 13 40.69 -13.26 9.73
CA LEU A 13 39.30 -12.93 9.96
C LEU A 13 38.55 -13.10 8.64
N LEU A 14 37.94 -14.27 8.45
CA LEU A 14 36.99 -14.51 7.35
C LEU A 14 35.78 -13.59 7.55
N ALA A 15 35.76 -12.47 6.84
CA ALA A 15 34.56 -11.66 6.68
C ALA A 15 33.52 -12.49 5.93
N LEU A 16 32.62 -13.13 6.68
CA LEU A 16 31.45 -13.77 6.11
C LEU A 16 30.62 -12.67 5.42
N PRO A 17 30.35 -12.76 4.11
CA PRO A 17 29.42 -11.83 3.49
C PRO A 17 28.07 -12.03 4.16
N SER A 18 27.58 -10.97 4.82
CA SER A 18 26.22 -10.92 5.32
C SER A 18 25.31 -11.07 4.11
N VAL A 19 24.74 -12.26 3.92
CA VAL A 19 23.72 -12.46 2.91
C VAL A 19 22.55 -11.58 3.32
N ALA A 20 22.43 -10.41 2.67
CA ALA A 20 21.32 -9.50 2.89
C ALA A 20 20.05 -10.30 2.58
N ARG A 21 19.31 -10.68 3.63
CA ARG A 21 18.03 -11.37 3.46
C ARG A 21 17.14 -10.41 2.69
N ALA A 22 16.79 -10.76 1.46
CA ALA A 22 15.86 -9.97 0.66
C ALA A 22 14.61 -9.73 1.52
N GLN A 23 14.34 -8.46 1.86
CA GLN A 23 13.16 -8.11 2.63
C GLN A 23 11.94 -8.46 1.79
N SER A 24 11.17 -9.44 2.26
CA SER A 24 9.89 -9.76 1.63
C SER A 24 8.97 -8.56 1.81
N LEU A 25 8.28 -8.17 0.73
CA LEU A 25 7.20 -7.18 0.78
C LEU A 25 5.85 -7.79 1.18
N ALA A 26 5.74 -9.12 1.21
CA ALA A 26 4.47 -9.80 1.45
C ALA A 26 3.82 -9.35 2.77
N GLY A 27 2.50 -9.18 2.77
CA GLY A 27 1.69 -8.74 3.90
C GLY A 27 0.87 -7.48 3.61
N LEU A 28 0.16 -7.01 4.64
CA LEU A 28 -0.66 -5.80 4.59
C LEU A 28 0.16 -4.54 4.84
N TRP A 29 -0.26 -3.46 4.20
CA TRP A 29 0.35 -2.14 4.28
C TRP A 29 -0.73 -1.08 4.47
N ASP A 30 -0.50 -0.15 5.40
CA ASP A 30 -1.26 1.08 5.49
C ASP A 30 -0.60 2.09 4.55
N ALA A 31 -1.31 2.45 3.50
CA ALA A 31 -0.84 3.29 2.41
C ALA A 31 -1.57 4.64 2.40
N THR A 32 -0.97 5.60 1.72
CA THR A 32 -1.52 6.95 1.52
C THR A 32 -1.15 7.42 0.13
N VAL A 33 -2.09 8.06 -0.55
CA VAL A 33 -1.80 8.91 -1.71
C VAL A 33 -2.14 10.35 -1.39
N VAL A 34 -1.39 11.30 -1.96
CA VAL A 34 -1.70 12.73 -1.82
C VAL A 34 -2.44 13.21 -3.07
N VAL A 35 -3.66 13.71 -2.88
CA VAL A 35 -4.53 14.25 -3.94
C VAL A 35 -4.93 15.66 -3.56
N ASN A 36 -4.53 16.67 -4.35
CA ASN A 36 -4.81 18.08 -4.06
C ASN A 36 -4.44 18.48 -2.61
N ASP A 37 -3.23 18.12 -2.18
CA ASP A 37 -2.69 18.33 -0.83
C ASP A 37 -3.46 17.63 0.31
N VAL A 38 -4.37 16.71 -0.03
CA VAL A 38 -5.10 15.86 0.93
C VAL A 38 -4.51 14.46 0.94
N GLU A 39 -4.14 13.98 2.12
CA GLU A 39 -3.76 12.59 2.35
C GLU A 39 -5.01 11.69 2.33
N VAL A 40 -5.03 10.73 1.42
CA VAL A 40 -6.09 9.72 1.29
C VAL A 40 -5.52 8.38 1.75
N PRO A 41 -5.87 7.91 2.96
CA PRO A 41 -5.39 6.64 3.47
C PRO A 41 -6.18 5.47 2.89
N PHE A 42 -5.50 4.36 2.63
CA PHE A 42 -6.12 3.10 2.23
C PHE A 42 -5.25 1.92 2.65
N ARG A 43 -5.84 0.73 2.71
CA ARG A 43 -5.09 -0.50 2.91
C ARG A 43 -4.74 -1.12 1.57
N MET A 44 -3.57 -1.74 1.49
CA MET A 44 -3.22 -2.61 0.38
C MET A 44 -2.54 -3.88 0.89
N GLU A 45 -2.63 -4.94 0.08
CA GLU A 45 -1.88 -6.17 0.30
C GLU A 45 -0.80 -6.31 -0.75
N ILE A 46 0.37 -6.79 -0.35
CA ILE A 46 1.39 -7.28 -1.26
C ILE A 46 1.56 -8.78 -1.02
N ALA A 47 1.64 -9.56 -2.08
CA ALA A 47 1.85 -11.01 -2.03
C ALA A 47 2.92 -11.43 -3.05
N GLY A 48 3.51 -12.62 -2.85
CA GLY A 48 4.58 -13.12 -3.71
C GLY A 48 5.92 -12.39 -3.51
N SER A 49 6.84 -12.59 -4.46
CA SER A 49 8.21 -12.07 -4.39
C SER A 49 8.84 -11.97 -5.78
N GLY A 50 9.86 -11.12 -5.94
CA GLY A 50 10.61 -11.00 -7.19
C GLY A 50 9.71 -10.60 -8.37
N ALA A 51 9.80 -11.34 -9.48
CA ALA A 51 8.95 -11.14 -10.66
C ALA A 51 7.51 -11.67 -10.50
N GLY A 52 7.21 -12.38 -9.41
CA GLY A 52 5.87 -12.89 -9.09
C GLY A 52 5.16 -12.06 -8.02
N VAL A 53 5.70 -10.89 -7.66
CA VAL A 53 5.03 -10.01 -6.70
C VAL A 53 3.73 -9.48 -7.29
N LYS A 54 2.70 -9.39 -6.45
CA LYS A 54 1.40 -8.82 -6.78
C LYS A 54 1.01 -7.86 -5.67
N GLY A 55 0.37 -6.75 -6.03
CA GLY A 55 -0.28 -5.90 -5.05
C GLY A 55 -1.77 -5.81 -5.32
N SER A 56 -2.54 -5.62 -4.26
CA SER A 56 -3.99 -5.54 -4.33
C SER A 56 -4.52 -4.36 -3.54
N PHE A 57 -5.40 -3.60 -4.18
CA PHE A 57 -6.21 -2.57 -3.54
C PHE A 57 -7.56 -3.15 -3.13
N PHE A 58 -8.16 -2.57 -2.09
CA PHE A 58 -9.44 -2.99 -1.57
C PHE A 58 -10.53 -1.97 -1.89
N ASN A 59 -11.64 -2.44 -2.44
CA ASN A 59 -12.86 -1.68 -2.68
C ASN A 59 -14.00 -2.36 -1.91
N GLY A 60 -14.17 -1.99 -0.64
CA GLY A 60 -14.99 -2.78 0.27
C GLY A 60 -14.42 -4.19 0.43
N ASP A 61 -15.19 -5.21 0.06
CA ASP A 61 -14.77 -6.62 0.10
C ASP A 61 -14.08 -7.06 -1.21
N GLU A 62 -14.15 -6.24 -2.26
CA GLU A 62 -13.52 -6.53 -3.54
C GLU A 62 -12.02 -6.28 -3.47
N LYS A 63 -11.25 -7.22 -4.02
CA LYS A 63 -9.80 -7.16 -4.09
C LYS A 63 -9.35 -6.98 -5.54
N VAL A 64 -8.91 -5.78 -5.88
CA VAL A 64 -8.39 -5.42 -7.20
C VAL A 64 -6.90 -5.71 -7.24
N THR A 65 -6.50 -6.76 -7.95
CA THR A 65 -5.10 -7.25 -7.97
C THR A 65 -4.38 -6.82 -9.23
N SER A 66 -3.10 -6.43 -9.11
CA SER A 66 -2.29 -5.98 -10.23
C SER A 66 -2.14 -7.03 -11.32
N THR A 67 -2.25 -6.60 -12.58
CA THR A 67 -2.05 -7.42 -13.78
C THR A 67 -0.62 -7.93 -13.84
N THR A 68 0.35 -7.10 -13.45
CA THR A 68 1.77 -7.46 -13.34
C THR A 68 2.39 -6.93 -12.05
N GLY A 69 3.56 -7.46 -11.69
CA GLY A 69 4.35 -6.89 -10.62
C GLY A 69 5.80 -7.34 -10.68
N GLN A 70 6.69 -6.48 -10.25
CA GLN A 70 8.11 -6.76 -10.12
C GLN A 70 8.66 -6.09 -8.86
N PHE A 71 9.43 -6.84 -8.08
CA PHE A 71 10.25 -6.29 -7.01
C PHE A 71 11.69 -6.68 -7.22
N THR A 72 12.55 -5.71 -7.53
CA THR A 72 13.97 -5.92 -7.78
C THR A 72 14.78 -4.75 -7.26
N ASN A 73 15.90 -5.03 -6.58
CA ASN A 73 16.81 -4.00 -6.05
C ASN A 73 16.12 -2.91 -5.22
N GLY A 74 15.10 -3.28 -4.43
CA GLY A 74 14.34 -2.34 -3.61
C GLY A 74 13.26 -1.55 -4.37
N ALA A 75 13.16 -1.67 -5.69
CA ALA A 75 12.12 -1.03 -6.49
C ALA A 75 10.94 -1.99 -6.72
N LEU A 76 9.75 -1.55 -6.34
CA LEU A 76 8.46 -2.18 -6.61
C LEU A 76 7.77 -1.47 -7.77
N VAL A 77 7.34 -2.24 -8.77
CA VAL A 77 6.46 -1.77 -9.84
C VAL A 77 5.27 -2.71 -9.92
N LEU A 78 4.06 -2.17 -9.87
CA LEU A 78 2.81 -2.90 -10.09
C LEU A 78 2.02 -2.21 -11.20
N SER A 79 1.55 -2.97 -12.19
CA SER A 79 0.69 -2.41 -13.25
C SER A 79 -0.73 -2.94 -13.11
N PHE A 80 -1.70 -2.06 -13.30
CA PHE A 80 -3.12 -2.39 -13.37
C PHE A 80 -3.60 -1.91 -14.74
N ASP A 81 -3.59 -2.83 -15.70
CA ASP A 81 -3.73 -2.51 -17.12
C ASP A 81 -5.17 -2.07 -17.44
N GLU A 82 -6.16 -2.63 -16.76
CA GLU A 82 -7.58 -2.28 -16.88
C GLU A 82 -7.86 -0.81 -16.52
N TYR A 83 -6.99 -0.21 -15.71
CA TYR A 83 -7.08 1.19 -15.31
C TYR A 83 -6.01 2.07 -15.97
N GLU A 84 -5.12 1.50 -16.77
CA GLU A 84 -3.91 2.17 -17.27
C GLU A 84 -3.15 2.89 -16.14
N THR A 85 -2.92 2.20 -15.02
CA THR A 85 -2.21 2.78 -13.86
C THR A 85 -1.03 1.94 -13.43
N LYS A 86 -0.08 2.61 -12.76
CA LYS A 86 1.08 1.96 -12.17
C LYS A 86 1.33 2.49 -10.76
N LEU A 87 1.66 1.59 -9.85
CA LEU A 87 2.28 1.93 -8.58
C LEU A 87 3.78 1.67 -8.69
N GLU A 88 4.58 2.71 -8.48
CA GLU A 88 6.03 2.65 -8.49
C GLU A 88 6.54 3.14 -7.14
N ALA A 89 7.25 2.30 -6.39
CA ALA A 89 7.72 2.65 -5.06
C ALA A 89 9.08 2.03 -4.75
N THR A 90 9.84 2.66 -3.87
CA THR A 90 11.12 2.13 -3.37
C THR A 90 10.98 1.75 -1.91
N LEU A 91 11.43 0.55 -1.56
CA LEU A 91 11.54 0.11 -0.18
C LEU A 91 12.79 0.72 0.45
N LYS A 92 12.61 1.53 1.49
CA LYS A 92 13.69 2.10 2.29
C LYS A 92 13.28 2.10 3.76
N ASP A 93 14.14 1.60 4.65
CA ASP A 93 13.92 1.64 6.10
C ASP A 93 12.55 1.07 6.55
N GLY A 94 12.00 0.11 5.79
CA GLY A 94 10.71 -0.52 6.07
C GLY A 94 9.48 0.24 5.56
N THR A 95 9.66 1.37 4.87
CA THR A 95 8.59 2.11 4.18
C THR A 95 8.70 1.97 2.67
N LEU A 96 7.58 2.11 1.98
CA LEU A 96 7.50 2.22 0.54
C LEU A 96 7.16 3.66 0.18
N ASP A 97 8.03 4.32 -0.57
CA ASP A 97 7.85 5.70 -1.00
C ASP A 97 7.92 5.79 -2.52
N GLY A 98 7.01 6.52 -3.14
CA GLY A 98 6.97 6.66 -4.60
C GLY A 98 5.73 7.35 -5.13
N GLN A 99 5.13 6.79 -6.17
CA GLN A 99 4.01 7.43 -6.88
C GLN A 99 3.00 6.43 -7.44
N TYR A 100 1.76 6.89 -7.55
CA TYR A 100 0.69 6.24 -8.30
C TYR A 100 0.44 7.02 -9.61
N SER A 101 0.91 6.46 -10.73
CA SER A 101 0.76 7.01 -12.08
C SER A 101 -0.61 6.68 -12.66
N ARG A 102 -1.24 7.69 -13.27
CA ARG A 102 -2.60 7.62 -13.82
C ARG A 102 -2.63 7.78 -15.34
N SER A 103 -1.55 7.38 -16.01
CA SER A 103 -1.35 7.59 -17.45
C SER A 103 -1.47 9.08 -17.79
N THR A 104 -2.28 9.46 -18.77
CA THR A 104 -2.45 10.83 -19.25
C THR A 104 -3.41 11.67 -18.38
N ARG A 105 -3.99 11.12 -17.31
CA ARG A 105 -5.01 11.78 -16.46
C ARG A 105 -4.43 12.77 -15.43
N GLY A 106 -3.31 13.39 -15.76
CA GLY A 106 -2.61 14.39 -14.93
C GLY A 106 -1.41 13.83 -14.17
N ALA A 107 -0.89 14.64 -13.23
CA ALA A 107 0.31 14.29 -12.47
C ALA A 107 0.11 13.01 -11.62
N PRO A 108 1.16 12.18 -11.44
CA PRO A 108 1.11 11.07 -10.49
C PRO A 108 0.77 11.54 -9.07
N TYR A 109 0.10 10.69 -8.30
CA TYR A 109 -0.11 10.97 -6.88
C TYR A 109 1.10 10.50 -6.08
N PRO A 110 1.70 11.34 -5.23
CA PRO A 110 2.70 10.89 -4.26
C PRO A 110 2.12 9.75 -3.43
N PHE A 111 2.91 8.71 -3.22
CA PHE A 111 2.53 7.50 -2.51
C PHE A 111 3.50 7.23 -1.37
N HIS A 112 2.94 6.88 -0.21
CA HIS A 112 3.67 6.39 0.94
C HIS A 112 2.96 5.17 1.52
N ALA A 113 3.71 4.18 2.01
CA ALA A 113 3.14 3.09 2.79
C ALA A 113 4.08 2.58 3.86
N ARG A 114 3.48 2.13 4.96
CA ARG A 114 4.15 1.42 6.05
C ARG A 114 3.47 0.07 6.31
N ARG A 115 4.18 -0.83 6.99
CA ARG A 115 3.59 -2.11 7.41
C ARG A 115 2.35 -1.87 8.25
N PHE A 116 1.26 -2.57 7.89
CA PHE A 116 0.06 -2.59 8.72
C PHE A 116 0.39 -3.25 10.06
N VAL A 117 -0.07 -2.62 11.14
CA VAL A 117 0.04 -3.16 12.49
C VAL A 117 -1.37 -3.35 13.03
N VAL A 118 -1.70 -4.60 13.36
CA VAL A 118 -2.97 -4.92 14.01
C VAL A 118 -3.02 -4.16 15.33
N THR A 119 -3.98 -3.25 15.45
CA THR A 119 -4.23 -2.52 16.69
C THR A 119 -5.09 -3.40 17.59
N ALA A 120 -4.70 -3.54 18.86
CA ALA A 120 -5.50 -4.27 19.83
C ALA A 120 -6.87 -3.57 20.00
N PRO A 121 -7.96 -4.33 20.17
CA PRO A 121 -9.25 -3.75 20.51
C PRO A 121 -9.12 -2.83 21.72
N THR A 122 -9.67 -1.63 21.61
CA THR A 122 -9.72 -0.68 22.71
C THR A 122 -11.11 -0.71 23.34
N ASP A 123 -11.17 -0.69 24.67
CA ASP A 123 -12.43 -0.49 25.41
C ASP A 123 -12.90 0.99 25.36
N ALA A 124 -12.14 1.85 24.68
CA ALA A 124 -12.55 3.24 24.46
C ALA A 124 -13.88 3.27 23.71
N LYS A 125 -14.81 4.07 24.22
CA LYS A 125 -16.10 4.30 23.57
C LYS A 125 -15.93 5.16 22.33
N VAL A 126 -15.58 4.54 21.22
CA VAL A 126 -15.41 5.20 19.92
C VAL A 126 -16.81 5.48 19.33
N PRO A 127 -17.07 6.69 18.79
CA PRO A 127 -18.31 6.94 18.05
C PRO A 127 -18.47 5.95 16.90
N SER A 128 -19.70 5.47 16.70
CA SER A 128 -20.03 4.69 15.51
C SER A 128 -20.26 5.63 14.33
N ILE A 129 -19.51 5.42 13.26
CA ILE A 129 -19.68 6.09 11.97
C ILE A 129 -20.11 5.10 10.87
N ALA A 130 -20.36 3.84 11.22
CA ALA A 130 -20.85 2.84 10.29
C ALA A 130 -22.22 3.25 9.72
N GLY A 131 -22.41 3.03 8.43
CA GLY A 131 -23.67 3.34 7.76
C GLY A 131 -23.50 3.78 6.31
N LEU A 132 -24.65 4.10 5.70
CA LEU A 132 -24.72 4.72 4.39
C LEU A 132 -24.85 6.24 4.56
N TRP A 133 -23.94 6.98 3.94
CA TRP A 133 -23.87 8.42 4.00
C TRP A 133 -24.02 9.02 2.61
N ASN A 134 -24.64 10.21 2.54
CA ASN A 134 -24.71 10.99 1.31
C ASN A 134 -23.61 12.04 1.29
N ILE A 135 -22.68 11.92 0.33
CA ILE A 135 -21.71 12.97 0.03
C ILE A 135 -22.34 13.90 -0.98
N GLN A 136 -22.62 15.14 -0.57
CA GLN A 136 -23.09 16.17 -1.50
C GLN A 136 -21.96 16.56 -2.47
N THR A 137 -22.23 16.57 -3.77
CA THR A 137 -21.24 16.87 -4.80
C THR A 137 -21.88 17.64 -5.95
N LYS A 138 -21.05 18.21 -6.81
CA LYS A 138 -21.47 18.71 -8.12
C LYS A 138 -20.45 18.24 -9.13
N SER A 139 -20.71 17.08 -9.73
CA SER A 139 -19.75 16.49 -10.66
C SER A 139 -19.91 17.06 -12.08
N SER A 140 -18.87 16.90 -12.90
CA SER A 140 -18.92 17.24 -14.33
C SER A 140 -19.92 16.39 -15.12
N LYS A 141 -20.44 15.31 -14.53
CA LYS A 141 -21.49 14.45 -15.12
C LYS A 141 -22.91 14.81 -14.63
N GLY A 142 -23.08 15.86 -13.83
CA GLY A 142 -24.38 16.32 -13.35
C GLY A 142 -24.88 15.65 -12.07
N GLU A 143 -24.04 14.85 -11.39
CA GLU A 143 -24.41 14.22 -10.12
C GLU A 143 -24.45 15.27 -8.99
N SER A 144 -25.49 15.18 -8.14
CA SER A 144 -25.66 16.02 -6.95
C SER A 144 -25.26 15.32 -5.65
N ALA A 145 -25.14 13.99 -5.66
CA ALA A 145 -24.73 13.20 -4.50
C ALA A 145 -24.03 11.90 -4.90
N TRP A 146 -23.15 11.43 -4.03
CA TRP A 146 -22.57 10.07 -4.04
C TRP A 146 -22.88 9.35 -2.73
N HIS A 147 -22.84 8.03 -2.75
CA HIS A 147 -23.00 7.20 -1.56
C HIS A 147 -21.63 6.84 -0.97
N LEU A 148 -21.44 7.11 0.31
CA LEU A 148 -20.32 6.62 1.11
C LEU A 148 -20.83 5.50 2.01
N ILE A 149 -20.27 4.32 1.83
CA ILE A 149 -20.60 3.14 2.64
C ILE A 149 -19.47 2.95 3.63
N VAL A 150 -19.75 3.09 4.93
CA VAL A 150 -18.77 2.93 6.01
C VAL A 150 -19.08 1.68 6.80
N ARG A 151 -18.08 0.82 6.98
CA ARG A 151 -18.11 -0.32 7.89
C ARG A 151 -17.10 -0.07 9.01
N GLN A 152 -17.50 -0.39 10.24
CA GLN A 152 -16.66 -0.19 11.42
C GLN A 152 -16.70 -1.42 12.32
N SER A 153 -15.53 -1.86 12.77
CA SER A 153 -15.35 -2.92 13.76
C SER A 153 -14.39 -2.42 14.83
N GLY A 154 -14.92 -2.03 15.99
CA GLY A 154 -14.14 -1.35 17.02
C GLY A 154 -13.52 -0.05 16.50
N SER A 155 -12.18 0.02 16.50
CA SER A 155 -11.41 1.15 15.98
C SER A 155 -11.06 1.04 14.48
N GLU A 156 -11.39 -0.08 13.84
CA GLU A 156 -11.12 -0.30 12.43
C GLU A 156 -12.28 0.20 11.56
N VAL A 157 -11.96 0.96 10.51
CA VAL A 157 -12.92 1.51 9.56
C VAL A 157 -12.49 1.17 8.14
N SER A 158 -13.44 0.70 7.33
CA SER A 158 -13.29 0.62 5.88
C SER A 158 -14.45 1.36 5.22
N ALA A 159 -14.19 1.94 4.05
CA ALA A 159 -15.21 2.67 3.32
C ALA A 159 -15.04 2.57 1.81
N ALA A 160 -16.15 2.71 1.09
CA ALA A 160 -16.19 2.80 -0.36
C ALA A 160 -17.11 3.95 -0.78
N ILE A 161 -16.76 4.61 -1.90
CA ILE A 161 -17.60 5.62 -2.52
C ILE A 161 -18.20 5.04 -3.79
N LEU A 162 -19.52 4.96 -3.83
CA LEU A 162 -20.27 4.60 -5.03
C LEU A 162 -20.79 5.89 -5.67
N ARG A 163 -20.39 6.13 -6.91
CA ARG A 163 -21.00 7.15 -7.73
C ARG A 163 -22.43 6.71 -8.05
N VAL A 164 -23.38 7.62 -7.89
CA VAL A 164 -24.74 7.44 -8.41
C VAL A 164 -24.68 7.82 -9.88
N ASP A 165 -24.07 6.97 -10.70
CA ASP A 165 -24.09 7.15 -12.14
C ASP A 165 -25.54 6.97 -12.60
N GLY A 166 -26.11 7.98 -13.25
CA GLY A 166 -27.45 7.90 -13.80
C GLY A 166 -27.47 6.96 -14.99
N ASP A 167 -27.92 5.72 -14.81
CA ASP A 167 -28.72 5.09 -15.85
C ASP A 167 -30.13 5.68 -15.73
N THR A 168 -30.54 6.48 -16.71
CA THR A 168 -31.97 6.74 -16.90
C THR A 168 -32.58 5.52 -17.58
N GLY A 169 -32.56 4.38 -16.89
CA GLY A 169 -33.45 3.28 -17.17
C GLY A 169 -34.79 3.64 -16.55
N THR A 170 -35.81 3.86 -17.38
CA THR A 170 -37.18 4.17 -16.93
C THR A 170 -37.59 3.28 -15.75
N LEU A 171 -38.03 3.89 -14.64
CA LEU A 171 -39.18 3.50 -13.81
C LEU A 171 -39.44 4.57 -12.74
#